data_AF-A0A8S3QCL0-F1
#
_entry.id   AF-A0A8S3QCL0-F1
#
_cell.length_a   1.000
_cell.length_b   1.000
_cell.length_c   1.000
_cell.angle_alpha   90.00
_cell.angle_beta   90.00
_cell.angle_gamma   90.00
#
_symmetry.space_group_name_H-M   'P 1'
#
loop_
_entity.id
_entity.type
_entity.pdbx_description
1 polymer ?
#
loop_
_entity_poly.entity_id
_entity_poly.type
_entity_poly.pdbx_seq_one_letter_code
_entity_poly.pdbx_strand_id
1 'polypeptide(L)'
;MRTIAIIICFACIAVIADDGDIKDVLDKVEKGTDAAKELIDVMSTATETLGVLSKFSKFGGPVGIFLGSIGPVLSIISIFLPERPSEELLFMKEKFAEMDAKFDQVFNRFGDVENLIREKALKGQYGEYEQNIVALSDKLQMYLSAPQNAAESMKRQFIRNYESYYDSSALKLYNGIIKGHALSDDIPGTVMQYTKYDRKMFRKIMTSLLNVIVQGVKVQIAYLNMKGENDTYNRIDWEQKLNHLGTSMDEWDIEVKNKWHTQAEKEIDEKLAEYEGSSNSKVAENLYSFLVDKYYWRDWHVLAYKDIKGYKKHMVKVCPETGYRRFRKHGRNLMVGSVDSNATVFDIDSIRDELNRVKTNKKCSKWQFWCKVKNYKAEEIYNRYLPAKFRYTCKYASTGVIDTKNNDVHHRAKTIRLVKTSDRMQIYIFGSGY
;
A
#
# COMPACT_ATOMS: atom_id res chain seq x y z
N MET A 1 -47.42 6.78 -2.52
CA MET A 1 -46.61 6.68 -3.76
C MET A 1 -45.62 7.84 -3.91
N ARG A 2 -46.00 9.11 -4.12
CA ARG A 2 -45.02 10.23 -4.19
C ARG A 2 -44.28 10.52 -2.88
N THR A 3 -44.91 10.26 -1.73
CA THR A 3 -44.32 10.52 -0.41
C THR A 3 -43.24 9.49 -0.02
N ILE A 4 -43.35 8.25 -0.49
CA ILE A 4 -42.40 7.15 -0.17
C ILE A 4 -41.08 7.35 -0.90
N ALA A 5 -41.13 7.69 -2.20
CA ALA A 5 -39.93 8.03 -2.97
C ALA A 5 -39.20 9.29 -2.44
N ILE A 6 -39.93 10.26 -1.86
CA ILE A 6 -39.34 11.45 -1.23
C ILE A 6 -38.64 11.08 0.08
N ILE A 7 -39.21 10.17 0.89
CA ILE A 7 -38.60 9.68 2.13
C ILE A 7 -37.33 8.86 1.83
N ILE A 8 -37.33 8.03 0.79
CA ILE A 8 -36.15 7.26 0.34
C ILE A 8 -35.02 8.20 -0.13
N CYS A 9 -35.34 9.26 -0.89
CA CYS A 9 -34.37 10.28 -1.29
C CYS A 9 -33.80 11.06 -0.09
N PHE A 10 -34.62 11.41 0.91
CA PHE A 10 -34.16 12.12 2.11
C PHE A 10 -33.29 11.24 3.01
N ALA A 11 -33.62 9.95 3.16
CA ALA A 11 -32.80 8.99 3.91
C ALA A 11 -31.42 8.77 3.24
N CYS A 12 -31.35 8.76 1.91
CA CYS A 12 -30.09 8.67 1.17
C CYS A 12 -29.20 9.91 1.32
N ILE A 13 -29.79 11.11 1.49
CA ILE A 13 -29.05 12.35 1.73
C ILE A 13 -28.55 12.41 3.19
N ALA A 14 -29.32 11.90 4.15
CA ALA A 14 -28.93 11.84 5.56
C ALA A 14 -27.78 10.87 5.85
N VAL A 15 -27.61 9.80 5.06
CA VAL A 15 -26.45 8.87 5.14
C VAL A 15 -25.11 9.56 4.79
N ILE A 16 -25.16 10.77 4.23
CA ILE A 16 -23.98 11.57 3.83
C ILE A 16 -23.78 12.80 4.74
N ALA A 17 -24.74 13.14 5.62
CA ALA A 17 -24.71 14.32 6.48
C ALA A 17 -24.67 13.96 7.98
N ASP A 18 -24.07 14.84 8.77
CA ASP A 18 -23.70 14.70 10.19
C ASP A 18 -24.80 14.12 11.13
N ASP A 19 -24.38 13.53 12.26
CA ASP A 19 -25.11 12.65 13.21
C ASP A 19 -26.45 13.20 13.78
N GLY A 20 -26.77 14.48 13.53
CA GLY A 20 -27.92 15.18 14.09
C GLY A 20 -29.25 15.01 13.33
N ASP A 21 -29.23 14.76 12.02
CA ASP A 21 -30.44 14.73 11.17
C ASP A 21 -31.19 13.38 11.18
N ILE A 22 -30.53 12.31 11.63
CA ILE A 22 -31.07 10.94 11.59
C ILE A 22 -32.22 10.75 12.58
N LYS A 23 -32.16 11.35 13.77
CA LYS A 23 -33.22 11.22 14.78
C LYS A 23 -34.53 11.86 14.33
N ASP A 24 -34.48 13.00 13.64
CA ASP A 24 -35.67 13.72 13.18
C ASP A 24 -36.35 13.01 11.99
N VAL A 25 -35.58 12.25 11.21
CA VAL A 25 -36.09 11.36 10.14
C VAL A 25 -36.75 10.12 10.74
N LEU A 26 -36.15 9.48 11.74
CA LEU A 26 -36.71 8.30 12.41
C LEU A 26 -38.06 8.61 13.09
N ASP A 27 -38.18 9.76 13.77
CA ASP A 27 -39.39 10.20 14.47
C ASP A 27 -40.58 10.50 13.53
N LYS A 28 -40.29 10.87 12.27
CA LYS A 28 -41.29 11.12 11.22
C LYS A 28 -41.73 9.84 10.51
N VAL A 29 -40.87 8.82 10.46
CA VAL A 29 -41.11 7.53 9.81
C VAL A 29 -41.86 6.57 10.74
N GLU A 30 -41.67 6.67 12.06
CA GLU A 30 -42.41 5.89 13.09
C GLU A 30 -43.94 6.10 13.01
N LYS A 31 -44.38 7.21 12.45
CA LYS A 31 -45.81 7.58 12.33
C LYS A 31 -46.52 6.99 11.11
N GLY A 32 -45.88 6.16 10.27
CA GLY A 32 -46.49 5.68 9.02
C GLY A 32 -46.22 4.21 8.64
N THR A 33 -47.18 3.32 8.92
CA THR A 33 -47.33 1.93 8.37
C THR A 33 -46.23 0.90 8.70
N ASP A 34 -46.57 -0.39 8.66
CA ASP A 34 -45.69 -1.50 9.06
C ASP A 34 -44.40 -1.62 8.21
N ALA A 35 -44.44 -1.22 6.93
CA ALA A 35 -43.25 -1.16 6.07
C ALA A 35 -42.20 -0.14 6.58
N ALA A 36 -42.62 0.92 7.28
CA ALA A 36 -41.70 1.86 7.90
C ALA A 36 -41.03 1.30 9.15
N LYS A 37 -41.69 0.38 9.88
CA LYS A 37 -41.07 -0.33 11.01
C LYS A 37 -39.98 -1.28 10.54
N GLU A 38 -40.20 -2.04 9.48
CA GLU A 38 -39.13 -2.85 8.87
C GLU A 38 -37.98 -1.99 8.36
N LEU A 39 -38.26 -0.84 7.74
CA LEU A 39 -37.23 0.10 7.32
C LEU A 39 -36.48 0.75 8.51
N ILE A 40 -37.16 1.03 9.62
CA ILE A 40 -36.56 1.52 10.87
C ILE A 40 -35.68 0.45 11.49
N ASP A 41 -36.08 -0.83 11.46
CA ASP A 41 -35.25 -1.94 11.96
C ASP A 41 -34.03 -2.16 11.07
N VAL A 42 -34.18 -2.00 9.75
CA VAL A 42 -33.06 -1.98 8.78
C VAL A 42 -32.11 -0.83 9.09
N MET A 43 -32.64 0.38 9.36
CA MET A 43 -31.83 1.56 9.66
C MET A 43 -31.21 1.53 11.05
N SER A 44 -31.89 0.96 12.05
CA SER A 44 -31.37 0.78 13.41
C SER A 44 -30.23 -0.24 13.42
N THR A 45 -30.41 -1.36 12.72
CA THR A 45 -29.36 -2.35 12.45
C THR A 45 -28.22 -1.71 11.67
N ALA A 46 -28.51 -0.90 10.64
CA ALA A 46 -27.49 -0.15 9.90
C ALA A 46 -26.76 0.88 10.79
N THR A 47 -27.40 1.49 11.79
CA THR A 47 -26.73 2.38 12.77
C THR A 47 -25.85 1.64 13.77
N GLU A 48 -26.21 0.43 14.20
CA GLU A 48 -25.28 -0.44 14.94
C GLU A 48 -24.10 -0.87 14.04
N THR A 49 -24.38 -1.11 12.76
CA THR A 49 -23.38 -1.38 11.72
C THR A 49 -22.49 -0.14 11.45
N LEU A 50 -23.03 1.08 11.63
CA LEU A 50 -22.28 2.35 11.63
C LEU A 50 -21.33 2.46 12.84
N GLY A 51 -21.70 1.88 13.98
CA GLY A 51 -20.80 1.66 15.10
C GLY A 51 -19.60 0.75 14.75
N VAL A 52 -19.78 -0.20 13.82
CA VAL A 52 -18.69 -1.02 13.27
C VAL A 52 -17.86 -0.23 12.25
N LEU A 53 -18.48 0.60 11.40
CA LEU A 53 -17.81 1.62 10.54
C LEU A 53 -16.82 2.49 11.30
N SER A 54 -17.15 2.91 12.53
CA SER A 54 -16.23 3.65 13.39
C SER A 54 -14.96 2.88 13.78
N LYS A 55 -15.03 1.54 13.90
CA LYS A 55 -13.87 0.67 14.16
C LYS A 55 -13.02 0.47 12.90
N PHE A 56 -13.63 0.52 11.72
CA PHE A 56 -12.96 0.45 10.42
C PHE A 56 -12.24 1.74 10.01
N SER A 57 -12.64 2.89 10.57
CA SER A 57 -11.95 4.19 10.37
C SER A 57 -10.48 4.20 10.80
N LYS A 58 -10.04 3.22 11.61
CA LYS A 58 -8.66 3.09 12.10
C LYS A 58 -7.67 2.61 11.03
N PHE A 59 -8.17 2.06 9.92
CA PHE A 59 -7.37 1.58 8.80
C PHE A 59 -7.14 2.73 7.82
N GLY A 60 -6.04 3.49 7.99
CA GLY A 60 -5.71 4.69 7.20
C GLY A 60 -5.32 4.44 5.73
N GLY A 61 -5.72 3.31 5.15
CA GLY A 61 -5.42 2.89 3.78
C GLY A 61 -6.67 2.49 2.99
N PRO A 62 -6.54 2.10 1.71
CA PRO A 62 -7.67 1.71 0.87
C PRO A 62 -8.58 0.66 1.53
N VAL A 63 -8.00 -0.32 2.24
CA VAL A 63 -8.70 -1.41 2.94
C VAL A 63 -9.76 -0.94 3.95
N GLY A 64 -9.53 0.17 4.66
CA GLY A 64 -10.47 0.70 5.66
C GLY A 64 -11.78 1.23 5.08
N ILE A 65 -11.71 1.83 3.88
CA ILE A 65 -12.89 2.31 3.15
C ILE A 65 -13.75 1.13 2.68
N PHE A 66 -13.13 0.00 2.32
CA PHE A 66 -13.85 -1.19 1.84
C PHE A 66 -14.59 -1.92 2.95
N LEU A 67 -13.91 -2.19 4.07
CA LEU A 67 -14.50 -2.99 5.14
C LEU A 67 -15.68 -2.30 5.83
N GLY A 68 -15.68 -0.96 5.87
CA GLY A 68 -16.82 -0.18 6.35
C GLY A 68 -18.13 -0.42 5.58
N SER A 69 -18.05 -0.75 4.29
CA SER A 69 -19.25 -0.96 3.45
C SER A 69 -19.83 -2.37 3.49
N ILE A 70 -19.12 -3.35 4.06
CA ILE A 70 -19.49 -4.76 3.94
C ILE A 70 -20.64 -5.13 4.87
N GLY A 71 -20.60 -4.72 6.14
CA GLY A 71 -21.68 -5.01 7.11
C GLY A 71 -23.06 -4.58 6.59
N PRO A 72 -23.23 -3.33 6.12
CA PRO A 72 -24.51 -2.88 5.56
C PRO A 72 -24.94 -3.70 4.34
N VAL A 73 -24.01 -4.08 3.45
CA VAL A 73 -24.32 -4.91 2.28
C VAL A 73 -24.77 -6.31 2.69
N LEU A 74 -24.10 -6.96 3.65
CA LEU A 74 -24.51 -8.30 4.11
C LEU A 74 -25.88 -8.27 4.77
N SER A 75 -26.20 -7.24 5.55
CA SER A 75 -27.53 -7.06 6.15
C SER A 75 -28.63 -6.87 5.10
N ILE A 76 -28.37 -6.13 4.03
CA ILE A 76 -29.31 -5.96 2.90
C ILE A 76 -29.61 -7.30 2.23
N ILE A 77 -28.62 -8.18 2.08
CA ILE A 77 -28.81 -9.53 1.50
C ILE A 77 -29.79 -10.36 2.35
N SER A 78 -29.61 -10.33 3.68
CA SER A 78 -30.45 -11.08 4.62
C SER A 78 -31.92 -10.68 4.55
N ILE A 79 -32.17 -9.37 4.42
CA ILE A 79 -33.52 -8.83 4.56
C ILE A 79 -34.32 -8.98 3.26
N PHE A 80 -33.67 -8.83 2.10
CA PHE A 80 -34.39 -8.61 0.84
C PHE A 80 -34.34 -9.76 -0.17
N LEU A 81 -33.59 -10.83 0.09
CA LEU A 81 -33.58 -12.03 -0.75
C LEU A 81 -34.78 -13.00 -0.60
N PRO A 82 -35.42 -13.13 0.58
CA PRO A 82 -36.49 -14.11 0.76
C PRO A 82 -37.78 -13.79 -0.02
N GLU A 83 -38.07 -12.50 -0.30
CA GLU A 83 -39.35 -12.06 -0.86
C GLU A 83 -39.19 -11.33 -2.21
N ARG A 84 -40.06 -11.63 -3.19
CA ARG A 84 -40.35 -10.78 -4.36
C ARG A 84 -41.85 -10.49 -4.39
N PRO A 85 -42.34 -9.30 -4.82
CA PRO A 85 -41.65 -8.28 -5.62
C PRO A 85 -41.71 -6.88 -5.01
N SER A 86 -40.59 -6.18 -4.82
CA SER A 86 -40.67 -4.81 -4.31
C SER A 86 -39.35 -4.06 -4.50
N GLU A 87 -39.40 -2.73 -4.32
CA GLU A 87 -38.35 -1.74 -4.56
C GLU A 87 -36.99 -2.09 -3.90
N GLU A 88 -37.00 -3.00 -2.95
CA GLU A 88 -35.92 -3.56 -2.17
C GLU A 88 -34.95 -4.44 -3.00
N LEU A 89 -35.45 -5.20 -3.99
CA LEU A 89 -34.57 -5.99 -4.89
C LEU A 89 -33.76 -5.06 -5.82
N LEU A 90 -34.37 -3.94 -6.23
CA LEU A 90 -33.69 -2.89 -7.00
C LEU A 90 -32.63 -2.21 -6.13
N PHE A 91 -32.95 -1.91 -4.87
CA PHE A 91 -32.00 -1.37 -3.91
C PHE A 91 -30.81 -2.32 -3.66
N MET A 92 -31.05 -3.62 -3.49
CA MET A 92 -29.96 -4.59 -3.34
C MET A 92 -29.08 -4.65 -4.59
N LYS A 93 -29.68 -4.65 -5.79
CA LYS A 93 -28.93 -4.60 -7.06
C LYS A 93 -28.07 -3.34 -7.14
N GLU A 94 -28.60 -2.20 -6.74
CA GLU A 94 -27.87 -0.93 -6.71
C GLU A 94 -26.70 -0.98 -5.71
N LYS A 95 -26.92 -1.50 -4.50
CA LYS A 95 -25.87 -1.59 -3.47
C LYS A 95 -24.78 -2.58 -3.83
N PHE A 96 -25.12 -3.68 -4.49
CA PHE A 96 -24.15 -4.58 -5.07
C PHE A 96 -23.33 -3.90 -6.16
N ALA A 97 -23.99 -3.21 -7.10
CA ALA A 97 -23.31 -2.47 -8.14
C ALA A 97 -22.41 -1.36 -7.58
N GLU A 98 -22.82 -0.67 -6.50
CA GLU A 98 -22.01 0.35 -5.82
C GLU A 98 -20.76 -0.26 -5.18
N MET A 99 -20.91 -1.40 -4.49
CA MET A 99 -19.79 -2.10 -3.87
C MET A 99 -18.83 -2.66 -4.92
N ASP A 100 -19.37 -3.33 -5.95
CA ASP A 100 -18.59 -3.87 -7.05
C ASP A 100 -17.90 -2.73 -7.83
N ALA A 101 -18.55 -1.57 -8.01
CA ALA A 101 -17.93 -0.38 -8.61
C ALA A 101 -16.81 0.23 -7.73
N LYS A 102 -16.96 0.22 -6.40
CA LYS A 102 -15.89 0.64 -5.48
C LYS A 102 -14.69 -0.28 -5.58
N PHE A 103 -14.93 -1.58 -5.67
CA PHE A 103 -13.90 -2.58 -5.94
C PHE A 103 -13.29 -2.37 -7.33
N ASP A 104 -14.08 -2.19 -8.37
CA ASP A 104 -13.62 -1.94 -9.74
C ASP A 104 -12.86 -0.62 -9.88
N GLN A 105 -13.16 0.41 -9.10
CA GLN A 105 -12.36 1.65 -9.08
C GLN A 105 -10.94 1.38 -8.55
N VAL A 106 -10.81 0.43 -7.62
CA VAL A 106 -9.52 -0.09 -7.20
C VAL A 106 -8.93 -0.94 -8.32
N PHE A 107 -9.67 -1.90 -8.87
CA PHE A 107 -9.17 -2.86 -9.87
C PHE A 107 -8.85 -2.28 -11.25
N ASN A 108 -9.60 -1.29 -11.74
CA ASN A 108 -9.37 -0.60 -13.01
C ASN A 108 -8.14 0.31 -12.96
N ARG A 109 -7.70 0.72 -11.76
CA ARG A 109 -6.36 1.32 -11.57
C ARG A 109 -5.24 0.26 -11.62
N PHE A 110 -5.61 -1.01 -11.78
CA PHE A 110 -4.81 -2.18 -11.43
C PHE A 110 -5.02 -3.37 -12.41
N GLY A 111 -5.37 -3.13 -13.67
CA GLY A 111 -5.76 -4.14 -14.68
C GLY A 111 -4.84 -5.37 -14.86
N ASP A 112 -3.58 -5.33 -14.40
CA ASP A 112 -2.67 -6.48 -14.48
C ASP A 112 -2.88 -7.55 -13.39
N VAL A 113 -3.70 -7.32 -12.36
CA VAL A 113 -3.78 -8.23 -11.17
C VAL A 113 -4.41 -9.57 -11.49
N GLU A 114 -5.41 -9.58 -12.36
CA GLU A 114 -6.11 -10.80 -12.77
C GLU A 114 -5.11 -11.79 -13.41
N ASN A 115 -4.13 -11.29 -14.16
CA ASN A 115 -3.05 -12.09 -14.73
C ASN A 115 -1.99 -12.52 -13.68
N LEU A 116 -1.74 -11.71 -12.64
CA LEU A 116 -0.74 -11.97 -11.60
C LEU A 116 -1.16 -13.08 -10.62
N ILE A 117 -2.44 -13.15 -10.25
CA ILE A 117 -2.98 -14.30 -9.48
C ILE A 117 -2.92 -15.57 -10.35
N ARG A 118 -3.18 -15.42 -11.66
CA ARG A 118 -3.22 -16.52 -12.63
C ARG A 118 -1.85 -17.12 -12.99
N GLU A 119 -0.72 -16.42 -12.84
CA GLU A 119 0.47 -16.82 -13.63
C GLU A 119 1.41 -17.90 -13.07
N LYS A 120 1.50 -18.20 -11.76
CA LYS A 120 2.20 -19.45 -11.31
C LYS A 120 2.18 -19.78 -9.82
N ALA A 121 2.19 -18.80 -8.91
CA ALA A 121 2.34 -19.07 -7.48
C ALA A 121 1.01 -19.37 -6.76
N LEU A 122 -0.06 -18.66 -7.11
CA LEU A 122 -1.38 -18.81 -6.47
C LEU A 122 -2.34 -19.76 -7.22
N LYS A 123 -2.17 -19.91 -8.54
CA LYS A 123 -3.02 -20.76 -9.39
C LYS A 123 -3.11 -22.22 -8.92
N GLY A 124 -1.99 -22.81 -8.48
CA GLY A 124 -1.94 -24.22 -8.10
C GLY A 124 -2.70 -24.57 -6.82
N GLN A 125 -2.86 -23.61 -5.90
CA GLN A 125 -3.44 -23.85 -4.57
C GLN A 125 -4.79 -23.16 -4.37
N TYR A 126 -5.01 -21.99 -4.99
CA TYR A 126 -6.14 -21.11 -4.67
C TYR A 126 -6.97 -20.69 -5.90
N GLY A 127 -6.48 -20.98 -7.11
CA GLY A 127 -7.17 -20.62 -8.35
C GLY A 127 -8.55 -21.28 -8.50
N GLU A 128 -8.73 -22.49 -7.97
CA GLU A 128 -10.03 -23.17 -7.94
C GLU A 128 -11.05 -22.42 -7.07
N TYR A 129 -10.65 -21.94 -5.90
CA TYR A 129 -11.54 -21.21 -4.99
C TYR A 129 -11.99 -19.88 -5.60
N GLU A 130 -11.08 -19.14 -6.23
CA GLU A 130 -11.40 -17.92 -6.97
C GLU A 130 -12.40 -18.20 -8.10
N GLN A 131 -12.14 -19.22 -8.93
CA GLN A 131 -13.02 -19.59 -10.04
C GLN A 131 -14.42 -19.96 -9.56
N ASN A 132 -14.52 -20.75 -8.48
CA ASN A 132 -15.80 -21.14 -7.90
C ASN A 132 -16.58 -19.92 -7.40
N ILE A 133 -15.91 -19.00 -6.71
CA ILE A 133 -16.52 -17.75 -6.21
C ILE A 133 -17.00 -16.87 -7.36
N VAL A 134 -16.14 -16.60 -8.34
CA VAL A 134 -16.47 -15.72 -9.48
C VAL A 134 -17.64 -16.30 -10.26
N ALA A 135 -17.59 -17.60 -10.58
CA ALA A 135 -18.67 -18.27 -11.29
C ALA A 135 -20.01 -18.20 -10.53
N LEU A 136 -20.01 -18.32 -9.20
CA LEU A 136 -21.22 -18.20 -8.39
C LEU A 136 -21.70 -16.76 -8.21
N SER A 137 -20.77 -15.80 -8.14
CA SER A 137 -21.07 -14.38 -8.12
C SER A 137 -21.81 -13.97 -9.41
N ASP A 138 -21.35 -14.45 -10.56
CA ASP A 138 -22.04 -14.25 -11.84
C ASP A 138 -23.45 -14.85 -11.84
N LYS A 139 -23.63 -16.05 -11.28
CA LYS A 139 -24.95 -16.68 -11.16
C LYS A 139 -25.88 -15.93 -10.23
N LEU A 140 -25.37 -15.39 -9.13
CA LEU A 140 -26.12 -14.51 -8.24
C LEU A 140 -26.58 -13.25 -8.99
N GLN A 141 -25.68 -12.63 -9.75
CA GLN A 141 -26.01 -11.45 -10.55
C GLN A 141 -27.06 -11.75 -11.64
N MET A 142 -26.97 -12.92 -12.28
CA MET A 142 -27.99 -13.40 -13.21
C MET A 142 -29.36 -13.53 -12.53
N TYR A 143 -29.42 -14.08 -11.32
CA TYR A 143 -30.67 -14.15 -10.54
C TYR A 143 -31.23 -12.77 -10.23
N LEU A 144 -30.38 -11.86 -9.72
CA LEU A 144 -30.78 -10.49 -9.36
C LEU A 144 -31.27 -9.67 -10.55
N SER A 145 -30.74 -9.96 -11.74
CA SER A 145 -31.10 -9.27 -12.97
C SER A 145 -32.20 -9.98 -13.78
N ALA A 146 -32.65 -11.17 -13.35
CA ALA A 146 -33.62 -11.96 -14.09
C ALA A 146 -35.03 -11.35 -14.05
N PRO A 147 -35.76 -11.36 -15.18
CA PRO A 147 -37.18 -10.99 -15.20
C PRO A 147 -37.98 -11.96 -14.32
N GLN A 148 -39.15 -11.51 -13.84
CA GLN A 148 -39.93 -12.21 -12.83
C GLN A 148 -40.31 -13.66 -13.22
N ASN A 149 -40.58 -13.90 -14.50
CA ASN A 149 -40.88 -15.23 -15.04
C ASN A 149 -39.68 -16.19 -15.08
N ALA A 150 -38.45 -15.68 -15.02
CA ALA A 150 -37.21 -16.48 -15.03
C ALA A 150 -36.55 -16.58 -13.64
N ALA A 151 -36.97 -15.75 -12.68
CA ALA A 151 -36.37 -15.62 -11.34
C ALA A 151 -36.24 -16.95 -10.60
N GLU A 152 -37.34 -17.73 -10.52
CA GLU A 152 -37.35 -19.01 -9.83
C GLU A 152 -36.45 -20.06 -10.47
N SER A 153 -36.35 -20.04 -11.81
CA SER A 153 -35.41 -20.92 -12.52
C SER A 153 -33.96 -20.56 -12.20
N MET A 154 -33.64 -19.26 -12.17
CA MET A 154 -32.30 -18.77 -11.85
C MET A 154 -31.94 -19.01 -10.38
N LYS A 155 -32.89 -18.84 -9.46
CA LYS A 155 -32.73 -19.18 -8.03
C LYS A 155 -32.35 -20.65 -7.86
N ARG A 156 -33.12 -21.56 -8.48
CA ARG A 156 -32.82 -23.01 -8.43
C ARG A 156 -31.47 -23.35 -9.06
N GLN A 157 -31.08 -22.67 -10.14
CA GLN A 157 -29.77 -22.88 -10.76
C GLN A 157 -28.64 -22.42 -9.85
N PHE A 158 -28.76 -21.25 -9.23
CA PHE A 158 -27.78 -20.74 -8.28
C PHE A 158 -27.59 -21.70 -7.10
N ILE A 159 -28.69 -22.13 -6.46
CA ILE A 159 -28.65 -23.08 -5.33
C ILE A 159 -27.91 -24.37 -5.73
N ARG A 160 -28.31 -25.00 -6.85
CA ARG A 160 -27.66 -26.25 -7.31
C ARG A 160 -26.17 -26.07 -7.57
N ASN A 161 -25.78 -24.95 -8.17
CA ASN A 161 -24.39 -24.66 -8.46
C ASN A 161 -23.60 -24.46 -7.16
N TYR A 162 -24.16 -23.73 -6.19
CA TYR A 162 -23.53 -23.51 -4.90
C TYR A 162 -23.28 -24.84 -4.16
N GLU A 163 -24.32 -25.68 -4.07
CA GLU A 163 -24.25 -27.01 -3.43
C GLU A 163 -23.29 -27.96 -4.17
N SER A 164 -23.09 -27.77 -5.48
CA SER A 164 -22.24 -28.65 -6.29
C SER A 164 -20.74 -28.36 -6.17
N TYR A 165 -20.32 -27.10 -6.09
CA TYR A 165 -18.89 -26.77 -6.23
C TYR A 165 -18.37 -25.58 -5.41
N TYR A 166 -19.17 -24.91 -4.57
CA TYR A 166 -18.64 -23.79 -3.77
C TYR A 166 -17.57 -24.22 -2.77
N ASP A 167 -17.75 -25.38 -2.13
CA ASP A 167 -16.78 -26.04 -1.23
C ASP A 167 -16.06 -25.09 -0.25
N SER A 168 -16.84 -24.20 0.40
CA SER A 168 -16.34 -23.21 1.36
C SER A 168 -15.18 -22.34 0.85
N SER A 169 -15.17 -22.03 -0.44
CA SER A 169 -14.06 -21.34 -1.13
C SER A 169 -13.63 -20.04 -0.43
N ALA A 170 -14.55 -19.20 0.03
CA ALA A 170 -14.20 -17.97 0.76
C ALA A 170 -13.47 -18.26 2.08
N LEU A 171 -13.89 -19.29 2.82
CA LEU A 171 -13.29 -19.65 4.09
C LEU A 171 -11.88 -20.20 3.90
N LYS A 172 -11.66 -20.96 2.82
CA LYS A 172 -10.33 -21.48 2.47
C LYS A 172 -9.37 -20.36 2.09
N LEU A 173 -9.81 -19.38 1.29
CA LEU A 173 -9.02 -18.17 0.98
C LEU A 173 -8.73 -17.34 2.25
N TYR A 174 -9.74 -17.09 3.08
CA TYR A 174 -9.56 -16.41 4.37
C TYR A 174 -8.51 -17.13 5.24
N ASN A 175 -8.64 -18.45 5.38
CA ASN A 175 -7.70 -19.25 6.18
C ASN A 175 -6.28 -19.19 5.62
N GLY A 176 -6.10 -19.20 4.29
CA GLY A 176 -4.76 -19.08 3.68
C GLY A 176 -4.11 -17.72 3.87
N ILE A 177 -4.88 -16.66 4.16
CA ILE A 177 -4.34 -15.34 4.50
C ILE A 177 -4.04 -15.22 6.00
N ILE A 178 -4.95 -15.72 6.85
CA ILE A 178 -4.81 -15.60 8.31
C ILE A 178 -3.79 -16.58 8.89
N LYS A 179 -3.72 -17.80 8.36
CA LYS A 179 -2.90 -18.89 8.94
C LYS A 179 -1.46 -18.95 8.40
N GLY A 180 -0.93 -17.84 7.89
CA GLY A 180 0.39 -17.70 7.24
C GLY A 180 1.63 -18.02 8.10
N HIS A 181 1.48 -18.82 9.16
CA HIS A 181 2.57 -19.36 9.97
C HIS A 181 2.66 -20.91 9.94
N ALA A 182 1.77 -21.59 9.20
CA ALA A 182 1.83 -23.04 8.97
C ALA A 182 2.26 -23.37 7.53
N LEU A 183 3.19 -24.32 7.38
CA LEU A 183 3.93 -24.65 6.15
C LEU A 183 3.10 -24.99 4.89
N SER A 184 1.77 -25.12 4.97
CA SER A 184 0.92 -25.47 3.82
C SER A 184 0.13 -24.31 3.22
N ASP A 185 -0.05 -23.18 3.93
CA ASP A 185 -1.03 -22.15 3.53
C ASP A 185 -0.61 -20.72 3.92
N ASP A 186 0.52 -20.25 3.39
CA ASP A 186 1.02 -18.87 3.57
C ASP A 186 0.86 -18.06 2.29
N ILE A 187 -0.38 -17.64 2.00
CA ILE A 187 -0.68 -16.74 0.88
C ILE A 187 0.13 -15.44 1.00
N PRO A 188 0.14 -14.74 2.16
CA PRO A 188 0.85 -13.47 2.28
C PRO A 188 2.35 -13.63 2.01
N GLY A 189 3.01 -14.62 2.60
CA GLY A 189 4.43 -14.88 2.37
C GLY A 189 4.74 -15.21 0.91
N THR A 190 3.89 -15.99 0.26
CA THR A 190 4.03 -16.29 -1.17
C THR A 190 3.94 -15.01 -2.02
N VAL A 191 2.96 -14.14 -1.73
CA VAL A 191 2.81 -12.84 -2.42
C VAL A 191 3.98 -11.91 -2.11
N MET A 192 4.48 -11.87 -0.88
CA MET A 192 5.65 -11.06 -0.51
C MET A 192 6.90 -11.46 -1.31
N GLN A 193 7.16 -12.77 -1.40
CA GLN A 193 8.30 -13.29 -2.17
C GLN A 193 8.15 -13.01 -3.67
N TYR A 194 6.95 -13.25 -4.21
CA TYR A 194 6.65 -13.02 -5.62
C TYR A 194 6.82 -11.56 -6.03
N THR A 195 6.28 -10.64 -5.23
CA THR A 195 6.39 -9.20 -5.48
C THR A 195 7.77 -8.64 -5.16
N LYS A 196 8.69 -9.47 -4.65
CA LYS A 196 10.00 -9.04 -4.12
C LYS A 196 9.83 -7.88 -3.15
N TYR A 197 8.85 -7.97 -2.25
CA TYR A 197 8.48 -6.94 -1.29
C TYR A 197 8.18 -5.56 -1.92
N ASP A 198 7.69 -5.53 -3.16
CA ASP A 198 7.09 -4.32 -3.72
C ASP A 198 5.75 -4.05 -3.03
N ARG A 199 5.73 -3.05 -2.16
CA ARG A 199 4.55 -2.72 -1.35
C ARG A 199 3.33 -2.34 -2.20
N LYS A 200 3.52 -1.66 -3.34
CA LYS A 200 2.40 -1.29 -4.22
C LYS A 200 1.79 -2.55 -4.79
N MET A 201 2.62 -3.45 -5.32
CA MET A 201 2.19 -4.71 -5.92
C MET A 201 1.59 -5.67 -4.89
N PHE A 202 2.17 -5.75 -3.68
CA PHE A 202 1.66 -6.54 -2.57
C PHE A 202 0.25 -6.11 -2.18
N ARG A 203 0.04 -4.81 -1.91
CA ARG A 203 -1.27 -4.24 -1.58
C ARG A 203 -2.29 -4.50 -2.69
N LYS A 204 -1.85 -4.38 -3.95
CA LYS A 204 -2.66 -4.66 -5.15
C LYS A 204 -3.25 -6.07 -5.10
N ILE A 205 -2.39 -7.08 -4.91
CA ILE A 205 -2.78 -8.50 -4.88
C ILE A 205 -3.64 -8.80 -3.65
N MET A 206 -3.24 -8.35 -2.46
CA MET A 206 -4.00 -8.63 -1.24
C MET A 206 -5.40 -7.99 -1.26
N THR A 207 -5.54 -6.80 -1.85
CA THR A 207 -6.86 -6.17 -2.03
C THR A 207 -7.73 -6.96 -3.03
N SER A 208 -7.12 -7.58 -4.03
CA SER A 208 -7.81 -8.49 -4.96
C SER A 208 -8.34 -9.73 -4.28
N LEU A 209 -7.52 -10.36 -3.43
CA LEU A 209 -7.93 -11.52 -2.65
C LEU A 209 -9.05 -11.16 -1.66
N LEU A 210 -8.99 -9.98 -1.03
CA LEU A 210 -10.08 -9.47 -0.20
C LEU A 210 -11.39 -9.35 -0.99
N ASN A 211 -11.37 -8.78 -2.20
CA ASN A 211 -12.57 -8.68 -3.04
C ASN A 211 -13.16 -10.06 -3.35
N VAL A 212 -12.32 -11.02 -3.75
CA VAL A 212 -12.77 -12.40 -4.02
C VAL A 212 -13.40 -13.00 -2.76
N ILE A 213 -12.79 -12.84 -1.57
CA ILE A 213 -13.38 -13.32 -0.32
C ILE A 213 -14.75 -12.67 -0.10
N VAL A 214 -14.87 -11.36 -0.23
CA VAL A 214 -16.14 -10.63 -0.06
C VAL A 214 -17.21 -11.12 -1.04
N GLN A 215 -16.87 -11.36 -2.30
CA GLN A 215 -17.79 -11.96 -3.26
C GLN A 215 -18.26 -13.35 -2.81
N GLY A 216 -17.35 -14.19 -2.30
CA GLY A 216 -17.70 -15.49 -1.76
C GLY A 216 -18.63 -15.38 -0.54
N VAL A 217 -18.40 -14.41 0.36
CA VAL A 217 -19.31 -14.13 1.47
C VAL A 217 -20.71 -13.73 0.96
N LYS A 218 -20.81 -12.81 -0.02
CA LYS A 218 -22.10 -12.44 -0.64
C LYS A 218 -22.84 -13.68 -1.15
N VAL A 219 -22.13 -14.54 -1.88
CA VAL A 219 -22.66 -15.78 -2.46
C VAL A 219 -23.16 -16.73 -1.36
N GLN A 220 -22.39 -16.92 -0.29
CA GLN A 220 -22.78 -17.78 0.84
C GLN A 220 -24.02 -17.26 1.56
N ILE A 221 -24.05 -15.96 1.91
CA ILE A 221 -25.20 -15.37 2.58
C ILE A 221 -26.43 -15.42 1.65
N ALA A 222 -26.26 -15.16 0.36
CA ALA A 222 -27.36 -15.27 -0.60
C ALA A 222 -27.92 -16.69 -0.70
N TYR A 223 -27.06 -17.71 -0.68
CA TYR A 223 -27.49 -19.11 -0.65
C TYR A 223 -28.35 -19.43 0.57
N LEU A 224 -27.90 -19.07 1.78
CA LEU A 224 -28.64 -19.33 3.01
C LEU A 224 -30.04 -18.69 2.96
N ASN A 225 -30.12 -17.42 2.56
CA ASN A 225 -31.39 -16.71 2.42
C ASN A 225 -32.31 -17.35 1.38
N MET A 226 -31.78 -17.75 0.22
CA MET A 226 -32.59 -18.41 -0.81
C MET A 226 -33.14 -19.77 -0.37
N LYS A 227 -32.49 -20.43 0.58
CA LYS A 227 -32.94 -21.68 1.22
C LYS A 227 -33.92 -21.46 2.37
N GLY A 228 -34.14 -20.20 2.78
CA GLY A 228 -34.94 -19.86 3.96
C GLY A 228 -34.23 -20.20 5.27
N GLU A 229 -32.91 -20.32 5.25
CA GLU A 229 -32.10 -20.59 6.44
C GLU A 229 -31.76 -19.27 7.15
N ASN A 230 -31.73 -19.29 8.48
CA ASN A 230 -31.28 -18.12 9.26
C ASN A 230 -29.77 -17.91 9.07
N ASP A 231 -29.40 -16.78 8.50
CA ASP A 231 -28.03 -16.42 8.17
C ASP A 231 -27.34 -15.54 9.24
N THR A 232 -28.05 -15.14 10.31
CA THR A 232 -27.57 -14.19 11.32
C THR A 232 -26.21 -14.59 11.89
N TYR A 233 -26.03 -15.86 12.25
CA TYR A 233 -24.75 -16.37 12.75
C TYR A 233 -23.63 -16.24 11.71
N ASN A 234 -23.90 -16.64 10.46
CA ASN A 234 -22.93 -16.57 9.38
C ASN A 234 -22.53 -15.12 9.07
N ARG A 235 -23.48 -14.18 9.13
CA ARG A 235 -23.20 -12.74 8.93
C ARG A 235 -22.25 -12.22 10.01
N ILE A 236 -22.60 -12.41 11.28
CA ILE A 236 -21.78 -11.95 12.42
C ILE A 236 -20.38 -12.58 12.37
N ASP A 237 -20.31 -13.88 12.08
CA ASP A 237 -19.05 -14.61 11.96
C ASP A 237 -18.19 -14.08 10.81
N TRP A 238 -18.78 -13.82 9.63
CA TRP A 238 -18.05 -13.24 8.50
C TRP A 238 -17.62 -11.80 8.73
N GLU A 239 -18.44 -10.98 9.40
CA GLU A 239 -18.03 -9.64 9.82
C GLU A 239 -16.79 -9.68 10.70
N GLN A 240 -16.77 -10.57 11.71
CA GLN A 240 -15.59 -10.75 12.57
C GLN A 240 -14.36 -11.23 11.78
N LYS A 241 -14.54 -12.19 10.87
CA LYS A 241 -13.46 -12.69 10.01
C LYS A 241 -12.90 -11.58 9.11
N LEU A 242 -13.75 -10.78 8.47
CA LEU A 242 -13.33 -9.69 7.60
C LEU A 242 -12.61 -8.57 8.38
N ASN A 243 -13.01 -8.30 9.62
CA ASN A 243 -12.28 -7.40 10.53
C ASN A 243 -10.88 -7.91 10.81
N HIS A 244 -10.78 -9.20 11.14
CA HIS A 244 -9.50 -9.85 11.43
C HIS A 244 -8.60 -9.85 10.19
N LEU A 245 -9.16 -10.15 9.02
CA LEU A 245 -8.47 -10.09 7.73
C LEU A 245 -7.89 -8.69 7.44
N GLY A 246 -8.66 -7.63 7.71
CA GLY A 246 -8.18 -6.25 7.61
C GLY A 246 -6.95 -5.98 8.48
N THR A 247 -7.02 -6.37 9.76
CA THR A 247 -5.88 -6.25 10.70
C THR A 247 -4.66 -7.03 10.21
N SER A 248 -4.84 -8.28 9.79
CA SER A 248 -3.71 -9.08 9.30
C SER A 248 -3.11 -8.50 8.01
N MET A 249 -3.91 -7.96 7.10
CA MET A 249 -3.38 -7.31 5.88
C MET A 249 -2.51 -6.09 6.19
N ASP A 250 -2.83 -5.32 7.23
CA ASP A 250 -2.01 -4.20 7.72
C ASP A 250 -0.70 -4.69 8.35
N GLU A 251 -0.75 -5.76 9.14
CA GLU A 251 0.44 -6.39 9.71
C GLU A 251 1.40 -6.87 8.61
N TRP A 252 0.89 -7.53 7.58
CA TRP A 252 1.69 -7.95 6.43
C TRP A 252 2.24 -6.77 5.62
N ASP A 253 1.46 -5.69 5.45
CA ASP A 253 1.96 -4.47 4.80
C ASP A 253 3.12 -3.83 5.57
N ILE A 254 3.06 -3.85 6.90
CA ILE A 254 4.16 -3.41 7.77
C ILE A 254 5.37 -4.33 7.59
N GLU A 255 5.18 -5.64 7.51
CA GLU A 255 6.28 -6.57 7.24
C GLU A 255 6.96 -6.26 5.90
N VAL A 256 6.19 -6.10 4.81
CA VAL A 256 6.71 -5.70 3.50
C VAL A 256 7.48 -4.38 3.59
N LYS A 257 6.91 -3.38 4.27
CA LYS A 257 7.55 -2.09 4.50
C LYS A 257 8.89 -2.25 5.22
N ASN A 258 8.99 -3.15 6.20
CA ASN A 258 10.18 -3.37 7.03
C ASN A 258 11.28 -4.18 6.34
N LYS A 259 10.94 -5.02 5.35
CA LYS A 259 11.92 -5.80 4.56
C LYS A 259 12.67 -4.97 3.51
N TRP A 260 12.35 -3.67 3.39
CA TRP A 260 12.97 -2.76 2.42
C TRP A 260 14.49 -2.80 2.45
N HIS A 261 15.11 -2.85 3.64
CA HIS A 261 16.55 -2.71 3.76
C HIS A 261 17.30 -3.91 3.18
N THR A 262 16.86 -5.13 3.47
CA THR A 262 17.51 -6.33 2.93
C THR A 262 17.19 -6.52 1.45
N GLN A 263 15.95 -6.20 1.05
CA GLN A 263 15.54 -6.35 -0.35
C GLN A 263 16.23 -5.33 -1.27
N ALA A 264 16.30 -4.06 -0.85
CA ALA A 264 16.93 -3.00 -1.63
C ALA A 264 18.43 -3.28 -1.84
N GLU A 265 19.11 -3.88 -0.87
CA GLU A 265 20.52 -4.25 -1.03
C GLU A 265 20.74 -5.21 -2.21
N LYS A 266 19.94 -6.29 -2.24
CA LYS A 266 19.97 -7.29 -3.32
C LYS A 266 19.65 -6.64 -4.66
N GLU A 267 18.63 -5.80 -4.71
CA GLU A 267 18.19 -5.17 -5.96
C GLU A 267 19.16 -4.09 -6.46
N ILE A 268 19.81 -3.36 -5.56
CA ILE A 268 20.92 -2.45 -5.92
C ILE A 268 22.04 -3.24 -6.58
N ASP A 269 22.37 -4.42 -6.05
CA ASP A 269 23.41 -5.27 -6.62
C ASP A 269 23.02 -5.86 -7.99
N GLU A 270 21.75 -6.27 -8.16
CA GLU A 270 21.19 -6.71 -9.45
C GLU A 270 21.20 -5.57 -10.49
N LYS A 271 20.71 -4.38 -10.11
CA LYS A 271 20.67 -3.20 -10.99
C LYS A 271 22.06 -2.69 -11.35
N LEU A 272 23.02 -2.75 -10.43
CA LEU A 272 24.40 -2.40 -10.73
C LEU A 272 25.02 -3.30 -11.81
N ALA A 273 24.68 -4.60 -11.82
CA ALA A 273 25.12 -5.52 -12.86
C ALA A 273 24.40 -5.23 -14.19
N GLU A 274 23.11 -4.96 -14.16
CA GLU A 274 22.32 -4.56 -15.35
C GLU A 274 22.86 -3.30 -16.02
N TYR A 275 23.37 -2.34 -15.23
CA TYR A 275 23.91 -1.08 -15.74
C TYR A 275 25.43 -1.11 -16.00
N GLU A 276 26.03 -2.30 -16.10
CA GLU A 276 27.43 -2.42 -16.49
C GLU A 276 27.70 -1.71 -17.83
N GLY A 277 28.84 -1.01 -17.93
CA GLY A 277 29.18 -0.16 -19.08
C GLY A 277 28.45 1.20 -19.15
N SER A 278 27.37 1.43 -18.38
CA SER A 278 26.69 2.74 -18.35
C SER A 278 27.51 3.81 -17.63
N SER A 279 27.32 5.09 -17.99
CA SER A 279 27.96 6.22 -17.31
C SER A 279 27.51 6.35 -15.85
N ASN A 280 28.30 6.98 -14.98
CA ASN A 280 27.91 7.17 -13.58
C ASN A 280 26.66 8.04 -13.43
N SER A 281 26.48 9.03 -14.32
CA SER A 281 25.27 9.84 -14.36
C SER A 281 24.03 8.99 -14.61
N LYS A 282 24.09 8.08 -15.60
CA LYS A 282 22.97 7.22 -15.96
C LYS A 282 22.66 6.19 -14.87
N VAL A 283 23.69 5.65 -14.22
CA VAL A 283 23.52 4.77 -13.06
C VAL A 283 22.89 5.50 -11.89
N ALA A 284 23.35 6.72 -11.56
CA ALA A 284 22.78 7.50 -10.47
C ALA A 284 21.29 7.83 -10.74
N GLU A 285 20.95 8.24 -11.97
CA GLU A 285 19.58 8.50 -12.40
C GLU A 285 18.71 7.25 -12.30
N ASN A 286 19.06 6.19 -13.05
CA ASN A 286 18.21 5.02 -13.18
C ASN A 286 18.02 4.29 -11.84
N LEU A 287 19.09 4.20 -11.02
CA LEU A 287 18.99 3.58 -9.71
C LEU A 287 18.15 4.43 -8.75
N TYR A 288 18.28 5.76 -8.80
CA TYR A 288 17.44 6.65 -8.00
C TYR A 288 15.97 6.52 -8.39
N SER A 289 15.64 6.58 -9.68
CA SER A 289 14.26 6.41 -10.19
C SER A 289 13.65 5.08 -9.75
N PHE A 290 14.41 3.98 -9.83
CA PHE A 290 13.98 2.68 -9.35
C PHE A 290 13.66 2.68 -7.85
N LEU A 291 14.57 3.22 -7.03
CA LEU A 291 14.42 3.23 -5.58
C LEU A 291 13.24 4.10 -5.11
N VAL A 292 13.04 5.28 -5.71
CA VAL A 292 11.93 6.17 -5.34
C VAL A 292 10.57 5.62 -5.78
N ASP A 293 10.51 4.91 -6.90
CA ASP A 293 9.25 4.33 -7.36
C ASP A 293 8.83 3.14 -6.48
N LYS A 294 9.76 2.21 -6.23
CA LYS A 294 9.48 1.00 -5.46
C LYS A 294 9.34 1.27 -3.96
N TYR A 295 10.25 2.06 -3.39
CA TYR A 295 10.29 2.38 -1.96
C TYR A 295 9.85 3.82 -1.70
N TYR A 296 8.68 4.19 -2.23
CA TYR A 296 8.16 5.56 -2.24
C TYR A 296 7.98 6.20 -0.84
N TRP A 297 7.95 5.42 0.23
CA TRP A 297 7.92 5.90 1.62
C TRP A 297 9.31 6.27 2.16
N ARG A 298 10.36 6.14 1.33
CA ARG A 298 11.75 6.44 1.65
C ARG A 298 12.27 7.52 0.73
N ASP A 299 13.01 8.45 1.30
CA ASP A 299 13.82 9.38 0.52
C ASP A 299 15.21 8.79 0.32
N TRP A 300 15.73 8.90 -0.90
CA TRP A 300 16.97 8.26 -1.30
C TRP A 300 18.04 9.27 -1.68
N HIS A 301 19.29 8.88 -1.48
CA HIS A 301 20.45 9.52 -2.06
C HIS A 301 21.28 8.47 -2.77
N VAL A 302 21.48 8.63 -4.07
CA VAL A 302 22.36 7.81 -4.88
C VAL A 302 23.54 8.65 -5.34
N LEU A 303 24.74 8.17 -5.04
CA LEU A 303 25.99 8.77 -5.45
C LEU A 303 26.80 7.72 -6.21
N ALA A 304 27.05 7.98 -7.49
CA ALA A 304 27.91 7.16 -8.34
C ALA A 304 29.09 7.99 -8.84
N TYR A 305 30.29 7.41 -8.79
CA TYR A 305 31.51 8.07 -9.24
C TYR A 305 32.58 7.05 -9.64
N LYS A 306 33.65 7.54 -10.26
CA LYS A 306 34.78 6.72 -10.72
C LYS A 306 35.34 5.86 -9.58
N ASP A 307 35.86 4.69 -9.92
CA ASP A 307 36.50 3.69 -9.06
C ASP A 307 37.84 4.13 -8.42
N ILE A 308 37.91 5.38 -7.98
CA ILE A 308 39.07 5.94 -7.27
C ILE A 308 39.39 5.15 -6.00
N LYS A 309 40.70 5.03 -5.72
CA LYS A 309 41.26 4.27 -4.59
C LYS A 309 41.86 5.21 -3.54
N GLY A 310 41.73 4.80 -2.28
CA GLY A 310 42.41 5.39 -1.14
C GLY A 310 41.82 6.71 -0.65
N TYR A 311 42.02 7.02 0.63
CA TYR A 311 41.31 8.11 1.29
C TYR A 311 41.72 9.53 0.86
N LYS A 312 42.78 9.64 0.04
CA LYS A 312 43.26 10.94 -0.44
C LYS A 312 42.26 11.65 -1.36
N LYS A 313 41.51 10.89 -2.16
CA LYS A 313 40.58 11.40 -3.17
C LYS A 313 39.11 11.28 -2.77
N HIS A 314 38.78 10.41 -1.82
CA HIS A 314 37.44 10.29 -1.28
C HIS A 314 37.47 9.82 0.17
N MET A 315 36.55 10.32 0.98
CA MET A 315 36.27 9.79 2.31
C MET A 315 34.77 9.90 2.51
N VAL A 316 34.09 8.76 2.55
CA VAL A 316 32.63 8.68 2.53
C VAL A 316 32.14 7.77 3.64
N LYS A 317 30.98 8.09 4.18
CA LYS A 317 30.25 7.30 5.16
C LYS A 317 28.82 7.13 4.68
N VAL A 318 28.33 5.92 4.89
CA VAL A 318 26.92 5.55 4.81
C VAL A 318 26.59 4.79 6.09
N CYS A 319 25.43 5.05 6.66
CA CYS A 319 24.99 4.36 7.86
C CYS A 319 24.48 2.95 7.52
N PRO A 320 24.99 1.89 8.19
CA PRO A 320 24.68 0.51 7.81
C PRO A 320 23.20 0.13 7.87
N GLU A 321 22.41 0.79 8.71
CA GLU A 321 20.97 0.55 8.89
C GLU A 321 20.11 1.29 7.86
N THR A 322 20.71 2.24 7.14
CA THR A 322 19.98 3.20 6.30
C THR A 322 20.61 3.35 4.93
N GLY A 323 21.49 2.44 4.52
CA GLY A 323 22.14 2.56 3.22
C GLY A 323 23.27 1.58 2.97
N TYR A 324 23.84 1.70 1.77
CA TYR A 324 24.76 0.75 1.19
C TYR A 324 25.96 1.45 0.59
N ARG A 325 27.08 0.74 0.56
CA ARG A 325 28.28 1.14 -0.16
C ARG A 325 28.84 -0.01 -0.97
N ARG A 326 29.26 0.28 -2.21
CA ARG A 326 29.97 -0.64 -3.09
C ARG A 326 31.17 0.10 -3.67
N PHE A 327 32.37 -0.34 -3.34
CA PHE A 327 33.57 0.24 -3.92
C PHE A 327 34.07 -0.65 -5.05
N ARG A 328 34.43 -0.04 -6.18
CA ARG A 328 35.03 -0.70 -7.35
C ARG A 328 34.19 -1.85 -7.92
N LYS A 329 32.87 -1.77 -7.80
CA LYS A 329 31.93 -2.77 -8.35
C LYS A 329 31.48 -2.29 -9.74
N HIS A 330 31.56 -3.15 -10.77
CA HIS A 330 31.29 -2.79 -12.17
C HIS A 330 31.92 -1.45 -12.60
N GLY A 331 33.20 -1.25 -12.28
CA GLY A 331 34.00 -0.08 -12.70
C GLY A 331 33.70 1.24 -11.97
N ARG A 332 32.96 1.22 -10.85
CA ARG A 332 32.58 2.44 -10.12
C ARG A 332 32.54 2.28 -8.61
N ASN A 333 32.45 3.41 -7.92
CA ASN A 333 32.09 3.49 -6.53
C ASN A 333 30.63 3.98 -6.42
N LEU A 334 29.83 3.31 -5.58
CA LEU A 334 28.44 3.61 -5.33
C LEU A 334 28.21 3.81 -3.83
N MET A 335 27.50 4.88 -3.47
CA MET A 335 26.92 5.10 -2.15
C MET A 335 25.41 5.29 -2.31
N VAL A 336 24.65 4.63 -1.46
CA VAL A 336 23.20 4.79 -1.41
C VAL A 336 22.81 5.07 0.04
N GLY A 337 22.21 6.22 0.32
CA GLY A 337 21.64 6.54 1.63
C GLY A 337 20.11 6.62 1.54
N SER A 338 19.44 6.38 2.65
CA SER A 338 17.98 6.35 2.72
C SER A 338 17.48 6.93 4.04
N VAL A 339 16.40 7.71 4.03
CA VAL A 339 15.70 8.17 5.24
C VAL A 339 14.20 7.96 5.10
N ASP A 340 13.46 7.92 6.21
CA ASP A 340 12.00 7.89 6.14
C ASP A 340 11.49 9.21 5.54
N SER A 341 10.58 9.13 4.57
CA SER A 341 10.04 10.33 3.91
C SER A 341 9.24 11.21 4.87
N ASN A 342 8.67 10.63 5.92
CA ASN A 342 7.93 11.34 6.96
C ASN A 342 8.84 11.89 8.06
N ALA A 343 10.14 11.56 8.05
CA ALA A 343 11.07 12.16 8.99
C ALA A 343 11.18 13.68 8.71
N THR A 344 11.34 14.47 9.77
CA THR A 344 11.54 15.92 9.68
C THR A 344 12.68 16.24 8.71
N VAL A 345 12.61 17.39 8.04
CA VAL A 345 13.66 17.85 7.12
C VAL A 345 14.64 18.71 7.94
N PHE A 346 15.95 18.57 7.72
CA PHE A 346 16.92 19.41 8.42
C PHE A 346 16.93 20.83 7.83
N ASP A 347 17.36 21.80 8.63
CA ASP A 347 17.63 23.15 8.16
C ASP A 347 18.79 23.15 7.15
N ILE A 348 18.45 23.28 5.87
CA ILE A 348 19.37 23.22 4.75
C ILE A 348 20.37 24.38 4.80
N ASP A 349 19.94 25.56 5.23
CA ASP A 349 20.75 26.76 5.24
C ASP A 349 21.77 26.69 6.37
N SER A 350 21.34 26.23 7.55
CA SER A 350 22.25 25.93 8.66
C SER A 350 23.34 24.94 8.27
N ILE A 351 22.98 23.83 7.61
CA ILE A 351 23.98 22.85 7.15
C ILE A 351 24.88 23.46 6.08
N ARG A 352 24.33 24.23 5.13
CA ARG A 352 25.11 24.86 4.07
C ARG A 352 26.15 25.83 4.64
N ASP A 353 25.76 26.63 5.63
CA ASP A 353 26.66 27.56 6.32
C ASP A 353 27.80 26.82 7.03
N GLU A 354 27.50 25.69 7.67
CA GLU A 354 28.54 24.86 8.27
C GLU A 354 29.48 24.24 7.23
N LEU A 355 28.95 23.75 6.11
CA LEU A 355 29.77 23.18 5.03
C LEU A 355 30.67 24.24 4.39
N ASN A 356 30.17 25.47 4.22
CA ASN A 356 30.94 26.59 3.68
C ASN A 356 32.10 27.03 4.60
N ARG A 357 32.02 26.73 5.91
CA ARG A 357 33.11 26.98 6.88
C ARG A 357 34.18 25.89 6.90
N VAL A 358 33.93 24.74 6.26
CA VAL A 358 34.90 23.63 6.21
C VAL A 358 36.10 24.03 5.36
N LYS A 359 37.31 23.94 5.93
CA LYS A 359 38.55 24.28 5.22
C LYS A 359 38.88 23.21 4.17
N THR A 360 38.88 23.61 2.89
CA THR A 360 39.22 22.72 1.75
C THR A 360 40.63 22.96 1.20
N ASN A 361 41.28 24.08 1.56
CA ASN A 361 42.63 24.42 1.15
C ASN A 361 43.41 25.19 2.23
N LYS A 362 44.74 25.25 2.07
CA LYS A 362 45.63 26.08 2.87
C LYS A 362 46.26 27.17 2.00
N LYS A 363 46.19 28.43 2.46
CA LYS A 363 47.04 29.53 1.97
C LYS A 363 48.38 29.50 2.71
N CYS A 364 49.51 29.57 2.02
CA CYS A 364 50.82 29.76 2.67
C CYS A 364 50.96 31.22 3.13
N SER A 365 51.88 31.48 4.07
CA SER A 365 52.15 32.81 4.58
C SER A 365 52.77 33.72 3.50
N LYS A 366 52.57 35.03 3.66
CA LYS A 366 52.94 36.09 2.69
C LYS A 366 54.44 36.19 2.33
N TRP A 367 55.33 35.48 3.02
CA TRP A 367 56.78 35.65 2.88
C TRP A 367 57.46 34.71 1.86
N GLN A 368 56.70 33.91 1.10
CA GLN A 368 57.26 33.08 0.03
C GLN A 368 56.62 33.44 -1.32
N PHE A 369 57.41 34.06 -2.20
CA PHE A 369 57.07 34.53 -3.56
C PHE A 369 56.55 33.45 -4.54
N TRP A 370 56.30 32.23 -4.08
CA TRP A 370 55.89 31.08 -4.90
C TRP A 370 54.79 30.22 -4.25
N CYS A 371 53.86 30.81 -3.50
CA CYS A 371 52.81 30.01 -2.85
C CYS A 371 51.70 29.60 -3.83
N LYS A 372 51.67 28.32 -4.19
CA LYS A 372 50.51 27.68 -4.82
C LYS A 372 49.51 27.29 -3.72
N VAL A 373 48.23 27.66 -3.88
CA VAL A 373 47.14 27.17 -3.03
C VAL A 373 47.16 25.64 -3.04
N LYS A 374 47.35 25.02 -1.87
CA LYS A 374 47.37 23.57 -1.75
C LYS A 374 46.02 23.09 -1.21
N ASN A 375 45.31 22.31 -2.01
CA ASN A 375 44.08 21.66 -1.58
C ASN A 375 44.41 20.56 -0.55
N TYR A 376 43.61 20.50 0.50
CA TYR A 376 43.64 19.38 1.44
C TYR A 376 43.14 18.11 0.74
N LYS A 377 43.56 16.96 1.24
CA LYS A 377 43.06 15.66 0.76
C LYS A 377 41.69 15.39 1.37
N ALA A 378 40.89 14.52 0.74
CA ALA A 378 39.56 14.18 1.22
C ALA A 378 39.57 13.66 2.67
N GLU A 379 40.50 12.77 3.03
CA GLU A 379 40.70 12.28 4.40
C GLU A 379 40.97 13.38 5.43
N GLU A 380 41.73 14.41 5.04
CA GLU A 380 42.09 15.51 5.94
C GLU A 380 40.90 16.44 6.14
N ILE A 381 40.19 16.78 5.07
CA ILE A 381 38.94 17.56 5.13
C ILE A 381 37.93 16.84 6.01
N TYR A 382 37.70 15.55 5.74
CA TYR A 382 36.76 14.74 6.49
C TYR A 382 37.18 14.65 7.96
N ASN A 383 38.34 14.11 8.29
CA ASN A 383 38.68 13.83 9.69
C ASN A 383 38.93 15.08 10.54
N ARG A 384 39.47 16.15 9.95
CA ARG A 384 39.92 17.34 10.71
C ARG A 384 38.95 18.51 10.67
N TYR A 385 38.31 18.76 9.53
CA TYR A 385 37.59 20.01 9.30
C TYR A 385 36.08 19.84 9.20
N LEU A 386 35.59 18.66 8.83
CA LEU A 386 34.16 18.36 8.83
C LEU A 386 33.66 18.17 10.28
N PRO A 387 32.59 18.88 10.71
CA PRO A 387 32.07 18.75 12.07
C PRO A 387 31.77 17.31 12.47
N ALA A 388 32.11 16.95 13.70
CA ALA A 388 32.00 15.60 14.24
C ALA A 388 30.58 15.02 14.16
N LYS A 389 29.56 15.86 14.30
CA LYS A 389 28.14 15.46 14.19
C LYS A 389 27.80 14.85 12.83
N PHE A 390 28.44 15.29 11.75
CA PHE A 390 28.25 14.70 10.42
C PHE A 390 28.97 13.36 10.29
N ARG A 391 30.07 13.16 11.00
CA ARG A 391 30.97 12.00 10.84
C ARG A 391 30.61 10.80 11.68
N TYR A 392 30.23 11.02 12.93
CA TYR A 392 30.10 9.93 13.90
C TYR A 392 28.66 9.51 14.15
N THR A 393 27.68 10.36 13.88
CA THR A 393 26.26 10.03 14.11
C THR A 393 25.63 9.38 12.87
N CYS A 394 24.58 8.58 13.09
CA CYS A 394 23.72 8.10 12.01
C CYS A 394 22.45 8.94 11.80
N LYS A 395 22.44 10.17 12.32
CA LYS A 395 21.46 11.18 11.95
C LYS A 395 21.49 11.47 10.45
N TYR A 396 22.68 11.45 9.86
CA TYR A 396 22.89 11.64 8.44
C TYR A 396 23.15 10.28 7.79
N ALA A 397 22.19 9.81 7.00
CA ALA A 397 22.25 8.51 6.34
C ALA A 397 23.47 8.39 5.42
N SER A 398 23.95 9.50 4.83
CA SER A 398 25.23 9.51 4.15
C SER A 398 25.93 10.87 4.19
N THR A 399 27.26 10.85 4.24
CA THR A 399 28.12 12.03 4.19
C THR A 399 29.43 11.69 3.49
N GLY A 400 30.11 12.69 2.93
CA GLY A 400 31.46 12.47 2.46
C GLY A 400 32.13 13.70 1.88
N VAL A 401 33.40 13.52 1.58
CA VAL A 401 34.25 14.45 0.84
C VAL A 401 34.83 13.72 -0.37
N ILE A 402 34.69 14.29 -1.57
CA ILE A 402 35.15 13.69 -2.83
C ILE A 402 35.86 14.75 -3.67
N ASP A 403 37.07 14.44 -4.16
CA ASP A 403 37.71 15.24 -5.21
C ASP A 403 36.93 15.03 -6.51
N THR A 404 36.31 16.07 -7.04
CA THR A 404 35.51 15.99 -8.27
C THR A 404 36.37 16.02 -9.53
N LYS A 405 37.65 16.40 -9.42
CA LYS A 405 38.55 16.52 -10.58
C LYS A 405 38.74 15.17 -11.28
N ASN A 406 38.17 15.05 -12.49
CA ASN A 406 38.25 13.88 -13.37
C ASN A 406 37.69 12.58 -12.74
N ASN A 407 36.79 12.69 -11.76
CA ASN A 407 36.24 11.54 -11.03
C ASN A 407 34.75 11.31 -11.28
N ASP A 408 34.13 12.06 -12.20
CA ASP A 408 32.78 11.81 -12.75
C ASP A 408 31.73 11.59 -11.65
N VAL A 409 31.58 12.58 -10.76
CA VAL A 409 30.79 12.48 -9.53
C VAL A 409 29.35 12.91 -9.78
N HIS A 410 28.40 11.98 -9.60
CA HIS A 410 26.97 12.24 -9.84
C HIS A 410 26.13 11.90 -8.61
N HIS A 411 25.30 12.85 -8.21
CA HIS A 411 24.35 12.74 -7.11
C HIS A 411 22.91 12.75 -7.63
N ARG A 412 22.05 11.97 -6.99
CA ARG A 412 20.58 12.05 -7.09
C ARG A 412 19.96 11.92 -5.71
N ALA A 413 19.13 12.89 -5.35
CA ALA A 413 18.37 12.94 -4.11
C ALA A 413 17.30 14.02 -4.22
N LYS A 414 16.31 14.01 -3.32
CA LYS A 414 15.47 15.20 -3.12
C LYS A 414 16.35 16.37 -2.64
N THR A 415 16.17 17.54 -3.24
CA THR A 415 16.95 18.75 -2.91
C THR A 415 16.83 19.13 -1.44
N ILE A 416 15.66 18.89 -0.86
CA ILE A 416 15.41 19.16 0.56
C ILE A 416 16.16 18.23 1.52
N ARG A 417 16.72 17.12 1.03
CA ARG A 417 17.43 16.12 1.85
C ARG A 417 18.94 16.12 1.66
N LEU A 418 19.47 16.84 0.66
CA LEU A 418 20.89 16.80 0.28
C LEU A 418 21.48 18.20 0.21
N VAL A 419 22.51 18.46 1.02
CA VAL A 419 23.37 19.63 0.89
C VAL A 419 24.71 19.21 0.32
N LYS A 420 25.22 19.94 -0.66
CA LYS A 420 26.56 19.72 -1.23
C LYS A 420 27.25 21.05 -1.55
N THR A 421 28.56 21.07 -1.45
CA THR A 421 29.38 22.20 -1.92
C THR A 421 29.70 22.07 -3.41
N SER A 422 29.98 23.21 -4.06
CA SER A 422 30.36 23.29 -5.47
C SER A 422 31.88 23.25 -5.69
N ASP A 423 32.65 23.10 -4.61
CA ASP A 423 34.11 23.10 -4.66
C ASP A 423 34.67 21.86 -5.36
N ARG A 424 35.94 21.95 -5.78
CA ARG A 424 36.71 20.78 -6.25
C ARG A 424 36.67 19.63 -5.22
N MET A 425 36.78 19.94 -3.94
CA MET A 425 36.55 18.97 -2.86
C MET A 425 35.09 19.09 -2.45
N GLN A 426 34.23 18.35 -3.14
CA GLN A 426 32.80 18.36 -2.86
C GLN A 426 32.54 17.67 -1.53
N ILE A 427 31.93 18.41 -0.62
CA ILE A 427 31.46 17.92 0.67
C ILE A 427 29.96 17.76 0.53
N TYR A 428 29.40 16.63 0.98
CA TYR A 428 27.95 16.40 0.95
C TYR A 428 27.42 15.83 2.26
N ILE A 429 26.16 16.16 2.55
CA ILE A 429 25.37 15.69 3.70
C ILE A 429 23.98 15.32 3.21
N PHE A 430 23.55 14.09 3.48
CA PHE A 430 22.20 13.61 3.26
C PHE A 430 21.62 12.98 4.53
N GLY A 431 20.38 13.31 4.87
CA GLY A 431 19.74 12.83 6.10
C GLY A 431 18.39 13.48 6.40
N SER A 432 17.96 13.34 7.65
CA SER A 432 16.74 13.96 8.20
C SER A 432 17.05 15.01 9.27
N GLY A 433 16.05 15.84 9.56
CA GLY A 433 15.99 16.84 10.62
C GLY A 433 15.75 16.24 12.00
N TYR A 434 15.59 17.14 12.97
CA TYR A 434 15.01 16.83 14.28
C TYR A 434 13.57 17.28 14.28
#